data_AF-A0A7Y7CG52-F1
#
_entry.id   AF-A0A7Y7CG52-F1
#
_cell.length_a   1.000
_cell.length_b   1.000
_cell.length_c   1.000
_cell.angle_alpha   90.00
_cell.angle_beta   90.00
_cell.angle_gamma   90.00
#
_symmetry.space_group_name_H-M   'P 1'
#
loop_
_entity.id
_entity.type
_entity.pdbx_description
1 polymer ?
#
loop_
_entity_poly.entity_id
_entity_poly.type
_entity_poly.pdbx_seq_one_letter_code
_entity_poly.pdbx_strand_id
1 'polypeptide(L)'
;MHPVLARFLTADVAKETLRKQQAGESLAPEEKSFTEAAKAHPRQTSILMDVGGRVLSSDAQAALVLLAAHASARALLDDEELGEPARKARAALAEEGASDEETDAFIASILLEEAFGYAQDVDSFDREYVKESLGEVPALAALTKEAVDALFLGFVKGAPNDAERKVRETMARALFDIAWEEGPAPVNPEHIEALFDAEISNKPEEEQEAKVHAAAQLLQVLAREGLMGPLRLSRLRAMLGEEDA
;
A
#
# COMPACT_ATOMS: atom_id res chain seq x y z
N MET A 1 12.25 1.44 5.76
CA MET A 1 12.30 1.75 4.32
C MET A 1 13.24 0.85 3.52
N HIS A 2 12.76 0.34 2.38
CA HIS A 2 13.57 -0.44 1.41
C HIS A 2 14.84 0.30 0.91
N PRO A 3 16.02 -0.36 0.80
CA PRO A 3 17.29 0.31 0.45
C PRO A 3 17.31 1.02 -0.90
N VAL A 4 16.67 0.43 -1.93
CA VAL A 4 16.57 1.06 -3.27
C VAL A 4 15.68 2.31 -3.21
N LEU A 5 14.58 2.26 -2.45
CA LEU A 5 13.69 3.39 -2.26
C LEU A 5 14.45 4.52 -1.55
N ALA A 6 15.09 4.23 -0.42
CA ALA A 6 15.88 5.18 0.35
C ALA A 6 16.99 5.85 -0.49
N ARG A 7 17.70 5.06 -1.29
CA ARG A 7 18.76 5.56 -2.19
C ARG A 7 18.21 6.58 -3.19
N PHE A 8 17.08 6.28 -3.83
CA PHE A 8 16.55 7.08 -4.93
C PHE A 8 15.57 8.17 -4.52
N LEU A 9 15.21 8.26 -3.24
CA LEU A 9 14.59 9.48 -2.68
C LEU A 9 15.59 10.64 -2.54
N THR A 10 16.88 10.41 -2.79
CA THR A 10 17.87 11.48 -2.91
C THR A 10 17.92 11.98 -4.36
N ALA A 11 17.41 13.18 -4.61
CA ALA A 11 17.26 13.74 -5.96
C ALA A 11 18.58 13.81 -6.76
N ASP A 12 19.69 14.13 -6.10
CA ASP A 12 21.01 14.18 -6.75
C ASP A 12 21.44 12.80 -7.25
N VAL A 13 21.22 11.75 -6.44
CA VAL A 13 21.52 10.36 -6.80
C VAL A 13 20.63 9.93 -7.97
N ALA A 14 19.33 10.18 -7.91
CA ALA A 14 18.39 9.86 -8.98
C ALA A 14 18.77 10.55 -10.31
N LYS A 15 19.06 11.86 -10.28
CA LYS A 15 19.47 12.61 -11.48
C LYS A 15 20.82 12.16 -12.02
N GLU A 16 21.78 11.85 -11.14
CA GLU A 16 23.09 11.32 -11.55
C GLU A 16 22.92 9.97 -12.26
N THR A 17 22.11 9.06 -11.72
CA THR A 17 21.83 7.77 -12.35
C THR A 17 21.18 7.92 -13.73
N LEU A 18 20.25 8.86 -13.91
CA LEU A 18 19.66 9.14 -15.24
C LEU A 18 20.69 9.69 -16.22
N ARG A 19 21.60 10.56 -15.77
CA ARG A 19 22.69 11.09 -16.62
C ARG A 19 23.67 9.99 -17.03
N LYS A 20 24.06 9.10 -16.11
CA LYS A 20 24.89 7.92 -16.42
C LYS A 20 24.26 7.06 -17.51
N GLN A 21 22.95 6.81 -17.39
CA GLN A 21 22.20 6.04 -18.39
C GLN A 21 22.17 6.73 -19.76
N GLN A 22 21.99 8.05 -19.81
CA GLN A 22 22.04 8.82 -21.05
C GLN A 22 23.44 8.83 -21.69
N ALA A 23 24.49 8.83 -20.86
CA ALA A 23 25.89 8.77 -21.30
C ALA A 23 26.35 7.36 -21.72
N GLY A 24 25.52 6.33 -21.53
CA GLY A 24 25.86 4.94 -21.83
C GLY A 24 26.89 4.34 -20.85
N GLU A 25 26.98 4.89 -19.64
CA GLU A 25 27.87 4.40 -18.59
C GLU A 25 27.37 3.07 -17.98
N SER A 26 28.27 2.35 -17.31
CA SER A 26 27.90 1.13 -16.59
C SER A 26 27.05 1.46 -15.38
N LEU A 27 25.95 0.72 -15.19
CA LEU A 27 25.00 0.90 -14.09
C LEU A 27 25.11 -0.25 -13.10
N ALA A 28 25.12 0.07 -11.81
CA ALA A 28 24.93 -0.88 -10.72
C ALA A 28 23.53 -1.55 -10.80
N PRO A 29 23.31 -2.71 -10.17
CA PRO A 29 22.01 -3.39 -10.19
C PRO A 29 20.83 -2.50 -9.80
N GLU A 30 20.94 -1.74 -8.71
CA GLU A 30 19.89 -0.85 -8.22
C GLU A 30 19.65 0.33 -9.18
N GLU A 31 20.72 0.82 -9.82
CA GLU A 31 20.65 1.86 -10.86
C GLU A 31 19.92 1.34 -12.11
N LYS A 32 20.07 0.06 -12.46
CA LYS A 32 19.31 -0.55 -13.55
C LYS A 32 17.81 -0.51 -13.24
N SER A 33 17.40 -0.99 -12.07
CA SER A 33 15.98 -0.97 -11.66
C SER A 33 15.40 0.45 -11.72
N PHE A 34 16.15 1.45 -11.27
CA PHE A 34 15.72 2.85 -11.36
C PHE A 34 15.60 3.37 -12.80
N THR A 35 16.57 3.08 -13.65
CA THR A 35 16.50 3.51 -15.05
C THR A 35 15.42 2.79 -15.85
N GLU A 36 15.10 1.56 -15.51
CA GLU A 36 13.97 0.84 -16.10
C GLU A 36 12.64 1.44 -15.66
N ALA A 37 12.50 1.81 -14.38
CA ALA A 37 11.33 2.56 -13.91
C ALA A 37 11.20 3.91 -14.64
N ALA A 38 12.30 4.64 -14.80
CA ALA A 38 12.33 5.91 -15.54
C ALA A 38 11.93 5.75 -17.02
N LYS A 39 12.34 4.66 -17.68
CA LYS A 39 11.92 4.36 -19.06
C LYS A 39 10.43 4.09 -19.19
N ALA A 40 9.81 3.44 -18.18
CA ALA A 40 8.37 3.23 -18.14
C ALA A 40 7.60 4.53 -17.85
N HIS A 41 8.25 5.51 -17.20
CA HIS A 41 7.66 6.78 -16.77
C HIS A 41 8.37 8.01 -17.37
N PRO A 42 8.31 8.21 -18.70
CA PRO A 42 9.09 9.27 -19.36
C PRO A 42 8.66 10.68 -18.95
N ARG A 43 7.38 10.90 -18.60
CA ARG A 43 6.88 12.20 -18.14
C ARG A 43 7.48 12.58 -16.79
N GLN A 44 7.45 11.68 -15.82
CA GLN A 44 8.01 11.89 -14.48
C GLN A 44 9.53 12.07 -14.57
N THR A 45 10.19 11.32 -15.46
CA THR A 45 11.60 11.51 -15.76
C THR A 45 11.92 12.93 -16.25
N SER A 46 11.13 13.47 -17.19
CA SER A 46 11.29 14.86 -17.65
C SER A 46 11.11 15.85 -16.50
N ILE A 47 10.01 15.73 -15.74
CA ILE A 47 9.69 16.60 -14.60
C ILE A 47 10.86 16.64 -13.60
N LEU A 48 11.42 15.48 -13.26
CA LEU A 48 12.55 15.39 -12.34
C LEU A 48 13.80 16.08 -12.92
N MET A 49 14.09 15.85 -14.19
CA MET A 49 15.32 16.36 -14.84
C MET A 49 15.29 17.86 -15.13
N ASP A 50 14.10 18.45 -15.31
CA ASP A 50 13.93 19.87 -15.64
C ASP A 50 14.19 20.81 -14.44
N VAL A 51 14.26 20.28 -13.21
CA VAL A 51 14.55 21.07 -12.01
C VAL A 51 16.05 21.31 -11.85
N GLY A 52 16.50 22.56 -12.02
CA GLY A 52 17.91 22.97 -11.90
C GLY A 52 18.37 23.36 -10.48
N GLY A 53 17.50 23.29 -9.47
CA GLY A 53 17.79 23.70 -8.08
C GLY A 53 17.83 22.54 -7.08
N ARG A 54 18.33 22.81 -5.86
CA ARG A 54 18.34 21.84 -4.73
C ARG A 54 16.96 21.61 -4.12
N VAL A 55 16.10 22.63 -4.16
CA VAL A 55 14.71 22.51 -3.69
C VAL A 55 13.86 22.03 -4.86
N LEU A 56 13.23 20.88 -4.69
CA LEU A 56 12.30 20.32 -5.67
C LEU A 56 10.94 20.99 -5.56
N SER A 57 10.26 21.19 -6.68
CA SER A 57 8.82 21.47 -6.68
C SER A 57 8.04 20.25 -6.20
N SER A 58 6.79 20.45 -5.77
CA SER A 58 5.89 19.36 -5.38
C SER A 58 5.78 18.30 -6.48
N ASP A 59 5.65 18.71 -7.75
CA ASP A 59 5.59 17.80 -8.90
C ASP A 59 6.88 16.98 -9.06
N ALA A 60 8.04 17.59 -8.82
CA ALA A 60 9.33 16.91 -8.92
C ALA A 60 9.58 15.98 -7.73
N GLN A 61 9.07 16.31 -6.54
CA GLN A 61 9.07 15.40 -5.39
C GLN A 61 8.18 14.19 -5.66
N ALA A 62 6.96 14.40 -6.15
CA ALA A 62 6.03 13.32 -6.51
C ALA A 62 6.62 12.42 -7.61
N ALA A 63 7.23 13.01 -8.65
CA ALA A 63 7.91 12.26 -9.70
C ALA A 63 9.08 11.43 -9.14
N LEU A 64 9.87 11.99 -8.20
CA LEU A 64 10.97 11.28 -7.56
C LEU A 64 10.48 10.08 -6.75
N VAL A 65 9.45 10.28 -5.91
CA VAL A 65 8.84 9.23 -5.08
C VAL A 65 8.30 8.11 -5.95
N LEU A 66 7.54 8.44 -7.00
CA LEU A 66 7.00 7.46 -7.94
C LEU A 66 8.11 6.64 -8.57
N LEU A 67 9.13 7.28 -9.15
CA LEU A 67 10.24 6.58 -9.80
C LEU A 67 11.00 5.68 -8.82
N ALA A 68 11.27 6.16 -7.60
CA ALA A 68 11.97 5.39 -6.57
C ALA A 68 11.14 4.18 -6.09
N ALA A 69 9.82 4.34 -5.91
CA ALA A 69 8.92 3.27 -5.51
C ALA A 69 8.82 2.17 -6.57
N HIS A 70 8.62 2.55 -7.84
CA HIS A 70 8.64 1.59 -8.96
C HIS A 70 10.00 0.89 -9.11
N ALA A 71 11.11 1.61 -8.91
CA ALA A 71 12.44 1.01 -8.91
C ALA A 71 12.59 -0.06 -7.82
N SER A 72 12.10 0.23 -6.61
CA SER A 72 12.13 -0.72 -5.50
C SER A 72 11.23 -1.94 -5.75
N ALA A 73 10.04 -1.75 -6.33
CA ALA A 73 9.14 -2.85 -6.69
C ALA A 73 9.75 -3.83 -7.70
N ARG A 74 10.62 -3.33 -8.59
CA ARG A 74 11.39 -4.16 -9.53
C ARG A 74 12.56 -4.85 -8.85
N ALA A 75 13.29 -4.15 -8.00
CA ALA A 75 14.43 -4.69 -7.26
C ALA A 75 14.04 -5.87 -6.35
N LEU A 76 12.79 -5.93 -5.87
CA LEU A 76 12.29 -7.08 -5.11
C LEU A 76 12.48 -8.42 -5.82
N LEU A 77 12.44 -8.47 -7.16
CA LEU A 77 12.56 -9.72 -7.92
C LEU A 77 13.91 -10.41 -7.78
N ASP A 78 14.95 -9.62 -7.51
CA ASP A 78 16.33 -10.08 -7.31
C ASP A 78 16.68 -10.27 -5.83
N ASP A 79 15.74 -9.98 -4.92
CA ASP A 79 15.91 -10.18 -3.48
C ASP A 79 15.76 -11.66 -3.11
N GLU A 80 16.67 -12.17 -2.27
CA GLU A 80 16.75 -13.59 -1.89
C GLU A 80 15.50 -14.10 -1.16
N GLU A 81 14.87 -13.26 -0.34
CA GLU A 81 13.72 -13.66 0.49
C GLU A 81 12.38 -13.15 -0.06
N LEU A 82 12.39 -11.98 -0.71
CA LEU A 82 11.19 -11.32 -1.23
C LEU A 82 10.94 -11.61 -2.71
N GLY A 83 11.93 -12.12 -3.45
CA GLY A 83 11.81 -12.36 -4.89
C GLY A 83 10.72 -13.34 -5.25
N GLU A 84 10.53 -14.41 -4.47
CA GLU A 84 9.45 -15.35 -4.74
C GLU A 84 8.07 -14.84 -4.34
N PRO A 85 7.85 -14.29 -3.13
CA PRO A 85 6.61 -13.59 -2.80
C PRO A 85 6.23 -12.53 -3.85
N ALA A 86 7.19 -11.73 -4.31
CA ALA A 86 6.96 -10.72 -5.34
C ALA A 86 6.54 -11.35 -6.68
N ARG A 87 7.17 -12.43 -7.12
CA ARG A 87 6.76 -13.15 -8.34
C ARG A 87 5.34 -13.70 -8.25
N LYS A 88 4.95 -14.27 -7.10
CA LYS A 88 3.58 -14.77 -6.88
C LYS A 88 2.55 -13.64 -6.91
N ALA A 89 2.83 -12.53 -6.23
CA ALA A 89 1.97 -11.35 -6.25
C ALA A 89 1.75 -10.83 -7.68
N ARG A 90 2.83 -10.70 -8.45
CA ARG A 90 2.77 -10.28 -9.86
C ARG A 90 1.96 -11.25 -10.72
N ALA A 91 2.18 -12.56 -10.55
CA ALA A 91 1.44 -13.57 -11.30
C ALA A 91 -0.06 -13.52 -11.01
N ALA A 92 -0.46 -13.35 -9.75
CA ALA A 92 -1.87 -13.25 -9.37
C ALA A 92 -2.53 -12.00 -9.97
N LEU A 93 -1.87 -10.85 -9.93
CA LEU A 93 -2.38 -9.62 -10.56
C LEU A 93 -2.50 -9.77 -12.08
N ALA A 94 -1.52 -10.38 -12.73
CA ALA A 94 -1.54 -10.64 -14.16
C ALA A 94 -2.62 -11.64 -14.59
N GLU A 95 -2.91 -12.66 -13.76
CA GLU A 95 -4.00 -13.63 -14.00
C GLU A 95 -5.37 -12.93 -14.02
N GLU A 96 -5.55 -11.88 -13.23
CA GLU A 96 -6.75 -11.03 -13.20
C GLU A 96 -6.71 -9.89 -14.24
N GLY A 97 -5.69 -9.87 -15.10
CA GLY A 97 -5.60 -8.97 -16.25
C GLY A 97 -4.90 -7.64 -15.99
N ALA A 98 -4.24 -7.46 -14.84
CA ALA A 98 -3.42 -6.27 -14.61
C ALA A 98 -2.24 -6.22 -15.58
N SER A 99 -1.98 -5.03 -16.12
CA SER A 99 -0.77 -4.74 -16.90
C SER A 99 0.49 -4.74 -16.02
N ASP A 100 1.67 -4.78 -16.66
CA ASP A 100 2.95 -4.66 -15.96
C ASP A 100 3.05 -3.34 -15.18
N GLU A 101 2.47 -2.27 -15.70
CA GLU A 101 2.47 -0.95 -15.06
C GLU A 101 1.58 -0.93 -13.81
N GLU A 102 0.35 -1.44 -13.90
CA GLU A 102 -0.57 -1.57 -12.77
C GLU A 102 0.00 -2.50 -11.70
N THR A 103 0.63 -3.60 -12.12
CA THR A 103 1.31 -4.54 -11.24
C THR A 103 2.48 -3.89 -10.49
N ASP A 104 3.32 -3.13 -11.19
CA ASP A 104 4.40 -2.37 -10.56
C ASP A 104 3.86 -1.32 -9.59
N ALA A 105 2.79 -0.61 -9.96
CA ALA A 105 2.17 0.41 -9.12
C ALA A 105 1.59 -0.18 -7.83
N PHE A 106 0.91 -1.32 -7.93
CA PHE A 106 0.36 -2.04 -6.76
C PHE A 106 1.46 -2.50 -5.81
N ILE A 107 2.57 -3.06 -6.32
CA ILE A 107 3.69 -3.46 -5.47
C ILE A 107 4.44 -2.26 -4.91
N ALA A 108 4.53 -1.17 -5.68
CA ALA A 108 5.12 0.08 -5.23
C ALA A 108 4.32 0.70 -4.06
N SER A 109 2.98 0.59 -4.07
CA SER A 109 2.16 1.10 -2.96
C SER A 109 2.41 0.36 -1.65
N ILE A 110 2.64 -0.96 -1.68
CA ILE A 110 3.05 -1.75 -0.50
C ILE A 110 4.38 -1.23 0.08
N LEU A 111 5.34 -0.89 -0.78
CA LEU A 111 6.64 -0.37 -0.34
C LEU A 111 6.54 1.07 0.19
N LEU A 112 5.66 1.90 -0.39
CA LEU A 112 5.38 3.24 0.12
C LEU A 112 4.68 3.17 1.48
N GLU A 113 3.76 2.23 1.66
CA GLU A 113 3.10 2.00 2.93
C GLU A 113 4.09 1.54 4.00
N GLU A 114 5.02 0.62 3.70
CA GLU A 114 6.10 0.26 4.62
C GLU A 114 6.96 1.47 5.00
N ALA A 115 7.26 2.32 4.02
CA ALA A 115 8.15 3.45 4.21
C ALA A 115 7.52 4.64 4.94
N PHE A 116 6.21 4.87 4.77
CA PHE A 116 5.55 6.12 5.18
C PHE A 116 4.17 5.94 5.83
N GLY A 117 3.57 4.75 5.76
CA GLY A 117 2.20 4.54 6.22
C GLY A 117 2.05 4.54 7.74
N TYR A 118 3.10 4.17 8.47
CA TYR A 118 3.04 4.00 9.92
C TYR A 118 4.02 4.93 10.64
N ALA A 119 3.70 5.33 11.87
CA ALA A 119 4.53 6.20 12.72
C ALA A 119 5.85 5.55 13.21
N GLN A 120 6.26 4.42 12.63
CA GLN A 120 7.44 3.65 13.00
C GLN A 120 8.71 4.26 12.40
N ASP A 121 9.87 3.78 12.81
CA ASP A 121 11.16 4.27 12.34
C ASP A 121 11.37 3.95 10.85
N VAL A 122 11.23 5.00 10.02
CA VAL A 122 11.42 4.96 8.56
C VAL A 122 12.82 4.50 8.16
N ASP A 123 13.80 4.58 9.06
CA ASP A 123 15.21 4.25 8.78
C ASP A 123 15.49 2.74 8.75
N SER A 124 14.54 1.90 9.18
CA SER A 124 14.68 0.43 9.17
C SER A 124 13.73 -0.22 8.16
N PHE A 125 14.25 -1.11 7.30
CA PHE A 125 13.41 -1.86 6.34
C PHE A 125 12.68 -3.01 7.03
N ASP A 126 11.36 -2.95 7.08
CA ASP A 126 10.55 -4.06 7.58
C ASP A 126 10.28 -5.09 6.48
N ARG A 127 11.22 -6.02 6.37
CA ARG A 127 11.15 -7.14 5.43
C ARG A 127 10.00 -8.09 5.72
N GLU A 128 9.67 -8.34 6.99
CA GLU A 128 8.62 -9.29 7.37
C GLU A 128 7.26 -8.74 6.97
N TYR A 129 7.02 -7.44 7.22
CA TYR A 129 5.81 -6.75 6.80
C TYR A 129 5.61 -6.78 5.28
N VAL A 130 6.66 -6.50 4.50
CA VAL A 130 6.58 -6.52 3.04
C VAL A 130 6.32 -7.92 2.52
N LYS A 131 6.97 -8.93 3.11
CA LYS A 131 6.73 -10.34 2.76
C LYS A 131 5.29 -10.77 3.02
N GLU A 132 4.74 -10.37 4.17
CA GLU A 132 3.33 -10.59 4.52
C GLU A 132 2.39 -9.91 3.54
N SER A 133 2.62 -8.61 3.27
CA SER A 133 1.80 -7.81 2.36
C SER A 133 1.81 -8.37 0.92
N LEU A 134 2.96 -8.84 0.43
CA LEU A 134 3.05 -9.54 -0.86
C LEU A 134 2.27 -10.87 -0.85
N GLY A 135 2.17 -11.53 0.30
CA GLY A 135 1.41 -12.76 0.51
C GLY A 135 -0.11 -12.55 0.52
N GLU A 136 -0.60 -11.35 0.81
CA GLU A 136 -2.03 -10.98 0.77
C GLU A 136 -2.54 -10.84 -0.67
N VAL A 137 -1.65 -10.45 -1.60
CA VAL A 137 -2.00 -10.08 -2.98
C VAL A 137 -2.80 -11.14 -3.73
N PRO A 138 -2.48 -12.45 -3.69
CA PRO A 138 -3.27 -13.45 -4.39
C PRO A 138 -4.73 -13.53 -3.93
N ALA A 139 -4.98 -13.37 -2.62
CA ALA A 139 -6.34 -13.39 -2.09
C ALA A 139 -7.11 -12.11 -2.47
N LEU A 140 -6.43 -10.96 -2.45
CA LEU A 140 -7.00 -9.68 -2.89
C LEU A 140 -7.31 -9.67 -4.39
N ALA A 141 -6.41 -10.16 -5.22
CA ALA A 141 -6.61 -10.24 -6.67
C ALA A 141 -7.84 -11.09 -7.02
N ALA A 142 -8.00 -12.25 -6.36
CA ALA A 142 -9.14 -13.14 -6.58
C ALA A 142 -10.46 -12.65 -5.95
N LEU A 143 -10.48 -11.49 -5.29
CA LEU A 143 -11.64 -11.02 -4.54
C LEU A 143 -12.72 -10.45 -5.48
N THR A 144 -13.77 -11.24 -5.73
CA THR A 144 -14.88 -10.80 -6.57
C THR A 144 -15.87 -9.92 -5.81
N LYS A 145 -16.71 -9.18 -6.55
CA LYS A 145 -17.81 -8.41 -5.97
C LYS A 145 -18.75 -9.26 -5.12
N GLU A 146 -19.07 -10.48 -5.56
CA GLU A 146 -19.91 -11.41 -4.80
C GLU A 146 -19.25 -11.84 -3.49
N ALA A 147 -17.92 -12.01 -3.48
CA ALA A 147 -17.18 -12.28 -2.27
C ALA A 147 -17.21 -11.09 -1.31
N VAL A 148 -17.03 -9.85 -1.81
CA VAL A 148 -17.18 -8.63 -1.01
C VAL A 148 -18.59 -8.51 -0.42
N ASP A 149 -19.63 -8.75 -1.21
CA ASP A 149 -21.03 -8.74 -0.74
C ASP A 149 -21.25 -9.82 0.34
N ALA A 150 -20.65 -11.00 0.18
CA ALA A 150 -20.72 -12.06 1.17
C ALA A 150 -20.00 -11.69 2.48
N LEU A 151 -18.83 -11.06 2.40
CA LEU A 151 -18.09 -10.54 3.56
C LEU A 151 -18.92 -9.49 4.31
N PHE A 152 -19.47 -8.52 3.58
CA PHE A 152 -20.35 -7.49 4.13
C PHE A 152 -21.54 -8.11 4.87
N LEU A 153 -22.29 -9.00 4.20
CA LEU A 153 -23.46 -9.64 4.79
C LEU A 153 -23.10 -10.53 5.98
N GLY A 154 -21.98 -11.25 5.93
CA GLY A 154 -21.48 -12.09 7.01
C GLY A 154 -21.15 -11.27 8.26
N PHE A 155 -20.42 -10.18 8.09
CA PHE A 155 -20.04 -9.29 9.17
C PHE A 155 -21.25 -8.63 9.85
N VAL A 156 -22.20 -8.11 9.05
CA VAL A 156 -23.41 -7.46 9.53
C VAL A 156 -24.35 -8.46 10.24
N LYS A 157 -24.53 -9.66 9.69
CA LYS A 157 -25.36 -10.72 10.31
C LYS A 157 -24.76 -11.25 11.61
N GLY A 158 -23.45 -11.15 11.78
CA GLY A 158 -22.76 -11.54 13.02
C GLY A 158 -23.02 -10.63 14.21
N ALA A 159 -23.75 -9.52 14.04
CA ALA A 159 -24.07 -8.59 15.14
C ALA A 159 -25.07 -9.23 16.14
N PRO A 160 -24.84 -9.09 17.46
CA PRO A 160 -25.69 -9.65 18.50
C PRO A 160 -27.03 -8.94 18.67
N ASN A 161 -27.15 -7.68 18.20
CA ASN A 161 -28.38 -6.89 18.30
C ASN A 161 -28.50 -5.89 17.13
N ASP A 162 -29.68 -5.27 16.98
CA ASP A 162 -29.98 -4.35 15.88
C ASP A 162 -29.21 -3.03 15.94
N ALA A 163 -28.79 -2.58 17.13
CA ALA A 163 -28.00 -1.36 17.26
C ALA A 163 -26.58 -1.59 16.72
N GLU A 164 -25.93 -2.67 17.13
CA GLU A 164 -24.61 -3.06 16.63
C GLU A 164 -24.66 -3.43 15.14
N ARG A 165 -25.74 -4.07 14.68
CA ARG A 165 -25.94 -4.36 13.26
C ARG A 165 -25.85 -3.10 12.40
N LYS A 166 -26.49 -2.01 12.83
CA LYS A 166 -26.46 -0.72 12.11
C LYS A 166 -25.06 -0.13 12.07
N VAL A 167 -24.35 -0.15 13.20
CA VAL A 167 -22.96 0.35 13.27
C VAL A 167 -22.06 -0.45 12.32
N ARG A 168 -22.12 -1.79 12.38
CA ARG A 168 -21.36 -2.66 11.48
C ARG A 168 -21.69 -2.42 10.00
N GLU A 169 -22.96 -2.22 9.68
CA GLU A 169 -23.41 -1.92 8.32
C GLU A 169 -22.81 -0.62 7.79
N THR A 170 -22.85 0.45 8.59
CA THR A 170 -22.25 1.75 8.24
C THR A 170 -20.75 1.62 8.07
N MET A 171 -20.05 1.04 9.04
CA MET A 171 -18.58 0.96 9.00
C MET A 171 -18.06 0.07 7.87
N ALA A 172 -18.70 -1.07 7.61
CA ALA A 172 -18.29 -1.95 6.52
C ALA A 172 -18.55 -1.34 5.15
N ARG A 173 -19.69 -0.67 4.96
CA ARG A 173 -19.97 0.03 3.71
C ARG A 173 -18.94 1.13 3.47
N ALA A 174 -18.72 2.00 4.46
CA ALA A 174 -17.76 3.09 4.34
C ALA A 174 -16.34 2.58 4.07
N LEU A 175 -15.85 1.57 4.79
CA LEU A 175 -14.50 1.05 4.56
C LEU A 175 -14.35 0.42 3.17
N PHE A 176 -15.32 -0.36 2.70
CA PHE A 176 -15.23 -0.98 1.37
C PHE A 176 -15.37 0.05 0.25
N ASP A 177 -16.22 1.07 0.42
CA ASP A 177 -16.32 2.17 -0.53
C ASP A 177 -14.98 2.95 -0.57
N ILE A 178 -14.35 3.23 0.58
CA ILE A 178 -13.06 3.93 0.63
C ILE A 178 -11.92 3.10 0.05
N ALA A 179 -11.80 1.84 0.47
CA ALA A 179 -10.62 1.03 0.15
C ALA A 179 -10.71 0.38 -1.24
N TRP A 180 -11.93 0.06 -1.71
CA TRP A 180 -12.15 -0.81 -2.87
C TRP A 180 -13.04 -0.19 -3.96
N GLU A 181 -13.29 1.13 -3.96
CA GLU A 181 -13.99 1.82 -5.06
C GLU A 181 -13.31 1.58 -6.42
N GLU A 182 -11.97 1.62 -6.45
CA GLU A 182 -11.16 1.40 -7.65
C GLU A 182 -10.72 -0.07 -7.84
N GLY A 183 -11.17 -0.96 -6.95
CA GLY A 183 -10.85 -2.38 -6.94
C GLY A 183 -10.16 -2.85 -5.64
N PRO A 184 -10.12 -4.17 -5.38
CA PRO A 184 -9.52 -4.72 -4.17
C PRO A 184 -8.03 -4.37 -4.01
N ALA A 185 -7.70 -3.75 -2.88
CA ALA A 185 -6.35 -3.41 -2.46
C ALA A 185 -6.17 -3.65 -0.95
N PRO A 186 -4.93 -3.74 -0.44
CA PRO A 186 -4.71 -3.87 0.99
C PRO A 186 -5.31 -2.67 1.73
N VAL A 187 -6.08 -2.91 2.79
CA VAL A 187 -6.51 -1.84 3.68
C VAL A 187 -5.28 -1.29 4.39
N ASN A 188 -5.09 0.03 4.35
CA ASN A 188 -3.88 0.70 4.79
C ASN A 188 -4.23 1.88 5.74
N PRO A 189 -3.22 2.58 6.31
CA PRO A 189 -3.42 3.73 7.19
C PRO A 189 -4.28 4.85 6.60
N GLU A 190 -4.07 5.20 5.33
CA GLU A 190 -4.84 6.26 4.64
C GLU A 190 -6.33 5.92 4.58
N HIS A 191 -6.68 4.65 4.33
CA HIS A 191 -8.07 4.19 4.35
C HIS A 191 -8.71 4.30 5.75
N ILE A 192 -7.93 4.00 6.80
CA ILE A 192 -8.40 4.14 8.18
C ILE A 192 -8.61 5.61 8.54
N GLU A 193 -7.67 6.49 8.19
CA GLU A 193 -7.81 7.95 8.39
C GLU A 193 -9.04 8.51 7.66
N ALA A 194 -9.24 8.13 6.39
CA ALA A 194 -10.42 8.53 5.63
C ALA A 194 -11.72 8.01 6.25
N LEU A 195 -11.73 6.79 6.80
CA LEU A 195 -12.87 6.22 7.51
C LEU A 195 -13.17 7.00 8.80
N PHE A 196 -12.12 7.41 9.53
CA PHE A 196 -12.27 8.25 10.71
C PHE A 196 -12.95 9.57 10.35
N ASP A 197 -12.44 10.27 9.34
CA ASP A 197 -12.97 11.56 8.90
C ASP A 197 -14.42 11.46 8.40
N ALA A 198 -14.75 10.39 7.69
CA ALA A 198 -16.09 10.19 7.14
C ALA A 198 -17.13 9.83 8.21
N GLU A 199 -16.81 8.88 9.10
CA GLU A 199 -17.82 8.23 9.93
C GLU A 199 -17.64 8.42 11.44
N ILE A 200 -16.44 8.73 11.92
CA ILE A 200 -16.12 8.72 13.36
C ILE A 200 -15.96 10.14 13.91
N SER A 201 -15.20 10.98 13.19
CA SER A 201 -14.90 12.35 13.59
C SER A 201 -16.18 13.16 13.82
N ASN A 202 -16.18 13.95 14.91
CA ASN A 202 -17.29 14.83 15.31
C ASN A 202 -18.59 14.12 15.75
N LYS A 203 -18.56 12.82 16.05
CA LYS A 203 -19.69 12.10 16.69
C LYS A 203 -19.63 12.18 18.22
N PRO A 204 -20.72 11.87 18.95
CA PRO A 204 -20.65 11.66 20.39
C PRO A 204 -19.71 10.50 20.76
N GLU A 205 -19.05 10.58 21.91
CA GLU A 205 -18.04 9.61 22.38
C GLU A 205 -18.52 8.15 22.32
N GLU A 206 -19.72 7.86 22.83
CA GLU A 206 -20.31 6.51 22.78
C GLU A 206 -20.49 5.99 21.33
N GLU A 207 -20.79 6.87 20.37
CA GLU A 207 -20.91 6.49 18.96
C GLU A 207 -19.53 6.28 18.33
N GLN A 208 -18.54 7.09 18.72
CA GLN A 208 -17.16 6.92 18.26
C GLN A 208 -16.60 5.57 18.72
N GLU A 209 -16.72 5.25 20.01
CA GLU A 209 -16.26 3.97 20.57
C GLU A 209 -16.90 2.77 19.85
N ALA A 210 -18.22 2.81 19.64
CA ALA A 210 -18.92 1.73 18.94
C ALA A 210 -18.43 1.56 17.48
N LYS A 211 -18.15 2.67 16.78
CA LYS A 211 -17.66 2.66 15.40
C LYS A 211 -16.21 2.20 15.29
N VAL A 212 -15.34 2.65 16.19
CA VAL A 212 -13.95 2.19 16.30
C VAL A 212 -13.91 0.69 16.55
N HIS A 213 -14.72 0.21 17.51
CA HIS A 213 -14.82 -1.21 17.81
C HIS A 213 -15.31 -2.03 16.61
N ALA A 214 -16.34 -1.56 15.90
CA ALA A 214 -16.81 -2.21 14.68
C ALA A 214 -15.75 -2.23 13.56
N ALA A 215 -14.97 -1.15 13.39
CA ALA A 215 -13.86 -1.11 12.45
C ALA A 215 -12.79 -2.17 12.81
N ALA A 216 -12.37 -2.25 14.09
CA ALA A 216 -11.41 -3.24 14.54
C ALA A 216 -11.91 -4.69 14.31
N GLN A 217 -13.19 -4.97 14.59
CA GLN A 217 -13.81 -6.27 14.31
C GLN A 217 -13.83 -6.59 12.80
N LEU A 218 -14.07 -5.60 11.95
CA LEU A 218 -14.04 -5.78 10.50
C LEU A 218 -12.62 -6.13 10.01
N LEU A 219 -11.59 -5.45 10.52
CA LEU A 219 -10.19 -5.79 10.22
C LEU A 219 -9.86 -7.24 10.63
N GLN A 220 -10.36 -7.69 11.78
CA GLN A 220 -10.22 -9.09 12.20
C GLN A 220 -10.97 -10.08 11.28
N VAL A 221 -12.11 -9.70 10.70
CA VAL A 221 -12.78 -10.51 9.66
C VAL A 221 -11.91 -10.59 8.42
N LEU A 222 -11.40 -9.46 7.91
CA LEU A 222 -10.53 -9.44 6.73
C LEU A 222 -9.28 -10.31 6.94
N ALA A 223 -8.70 -10.29 8.13
CA ALA A 223 -7.55 -11.12 8.45
C ALA A 223 -7.87 -12.62 8.49
N ARG A 224 -9.04 -13.02 9.02
CA ARG A 224 -9.49 -14.42 9.01
C ARG A 224 -9.74 -14.95 7.60
N GLU A 225 -10.14 -14.07 6.69
CA GLU A 225 -10.40 -14.38 5.29
C GLU A 225 -9.12 -14.31 4.43
N GLY A 226 -7.97 -14.03 5.04
CA GLY A 226 -6.67 -13.98 4.36
C GLY A 226 -6.43 -12.73 3.53
N LEU A 227 -7.28 -11.71 3.65
CA LEU A 227 -7.16 -10.42 2.95
C LEU A 227 -6.26 -9.43 3.68
N MET A 228 -5.75 -9.82 4.85
CA MET A 228 -4.88 -9.02 5.71
C MET A 228 -4.07 -9.95 6.59
N GLY A 229 -2.77 -9.72 6.71
CA GLY A 229 -1.89 -10.45 7.59
C GLY A 229 -1.87 -9.89 9.03
N PRO A 230 -1.30 -10.66 9.98
CA PRO A 230 -1.26 -10.28 11.38
C PRO A 230 -0.43 -9.01 11.68
N LEU A 231 0.64 -8.73 10.94
CA LEU A 231 1.44 -7.50 11.14
C LEU A 231 0.63 -6.27 10.73
N ARG A 232 0.01 -6.30 9.54
CA ARG A 232 -0.89 -5.23 9.07
C ARG A 232 -2.06 -5.02 10.02
N LEU A 233 -2.74 -6.10 10.42
CA LEU A 233 -3.84 -6.05 11.39
C LEU A 233 -3.42 -5.38 12.69
N SER A 234 -2.29 -5.80 13.26
CA SER A 234 -1.77 -5.25 14.52
C SER A 234 -1.55 -3.74 14.42
N ARG A 235 -0.91 -3.28 13.34
CA ARG A 235 -0.61 -1.85 13.13
C ARG A 235 -1.86 -1.00 12.94
N LEU A 236 -2.82 -1.46 12.14
CA LEU A 236 -4.07 -0.72 11.91
C LEU A 236 -4.96 -0.71 13.17
N ARG A 237 -4.95 -1.77 13.97
CA ARG A 237 -5.62 -1.78 15.27
C ARG A 237 -4.98 -0.84 16.28
N ALA A 238 -3.65 -0.73 16.28
CA ALA A 238 -2.96 0.25 17.12
C ALA A 238 -3.37 1.69 16.75
N MET A 239 -3.54 2.00 15.46
CA MET A 239 -4.07 3.30 15.01
C MET A 239 -5.50 3.57 15.52
N LEU A 240 -6.31 2.52 15.66
CA LEU A 240 -7.66 2.59 16.23
C LEU A 240 -7.67 2.70 17.77
N GLY A 241 -6.52 2.55 18.45
CA GLY A 241 -6.44 2.46 19.91
C GLY A 241 -6.89 1.11 20.48
N GLU A 242 -6.92 0.05 19.65
CA GLU A 242 -7.46 -1.28 19.95
C GLU A 242 -6.34 -2.35 20.02
N GLU A 243 -5.30 -2.10 20.84
CA GLU A 243 -4.07 -2.93 20.87
C GLU A 243 -4.25 -4.33 21.51
N ASP A 244 -5.26 -4.55 22.36
CA ASP A 244 -5.29 -5.69 23.30
C ASP A 244 -6.58 -6.56 23.32
N ALA A 245 -7.47 -6.46 22.32
CA ALA A 245 -8.68 -7.32 22.25
C ALA A 245 -8.47 -8.64 21.51
#